data_AF-A0A3A9BRP1-F1
#
_entry.id   AF-A0A3A9BRP1-F1
#
_cell.length_a   1.000
_cell.length_b   1.000
_cell.length_c   1.000
_cell.angle_alpha   90.00
_cell.angle_beta   90.00
_cell.angle_gamma   90.00
#
_symmetry.space_group_name_H-M   'P 1'
#
loop_
_entity.id
_entity.type
_entity.pdbx_description
1 polymer ?
#
loop_
_entity_poly.entity_id
_entity_poly.type
_entity_poly.pdbx_seq_one_letter_code
_entity_poly.pdbx_strand_id
1 'polypeptide(L)' 'MKKIIKLEGLCCANCAAKIEDGVKKASGVREASLSFMTQRLTIEAEDGMEDAVVEAARRIAHKIEPEAEFKVLR' A
#
# COMPACT_ATOMS: atom_id res chain seq x y z
N MET A 1 -1.15 -0.34 14.34
CA MET A 1 -2.48 -0.82 13.89
C MET A 1 -2.43 -1.34 12.45
N LYS A 2 -3.26 -2.32 12.10
CA LYS A 2 -3.24 -2.99 10.78
C LYS A 2 -4.26 -2.37 9.83
N LYS A 3 -3.78 -1.89 8.69
CA LYS A 3 -4.57 -1.37 7.56
C LYS A 3 -4.53 -2.32 6.38
N ILE A 4 -5.66 -2.48 5.71
CA ILE A 4 -5.78 -3.32 4.52
C ILE A 4 -6.36 -2.46 3.41
N ILE A 5 -5.62 -2.37 2.30
CA ILE A 5 -5.98 -1.61 1.11
C ILE A 5 -6.06 -2.58 -0.06
N LYS A 6 -7.06 -2.39 -0.91
CA LYS A 6 -7.17 -3.06 -2.21
C LYS A 6 -6.70 -2.11 -3.31
N LEU A 7 -5.85 -2.60 -4.20
CA LEU A 7 -5.38 -1.90 -5.40
C LEU A 7 -6.08 -2.51 -6.62
N GLU A 8 -7.33 -2.12 -6.87
CA GLU A 8 -8.11 -2.71 -7.96
C GLU A 8 -7.51 -2.28 -9.31
N GLY A 9 -7.36 -3.22 -10.24
CA GLY A 9 -6.74 -2.95 -11.55
C GLY A 9 -5.21 -3.11 -11.59
N LEU A 10 -4.56 -3.46 -10.47
CA LEU A 10 -3.13 -3.78 -10.45
C LEU A 10 -2.80 -4.95 -11.37
N CYS A 11 -2.13 -4.67 -12.49
CA CYS A 11 -1.91 -5.63 -13.59
C CYS A 11 -0.45 -6.07 -13.74
N CYS A 12 0.48 -5.41 -13.04
CA CYS A 12 1.91 -5.68 -13.13
C CYS A 12 2.51 -6.14 -11.80
N ALA A 13 2.99 -7.39 -11.75
CA ALA A 13 3.64 -7.95 -10.55
C ALA A 13 4.90 -7.18 -10.13
N ASN A 14 5.65 -6.62 -11.10
CA ASN A 14 6.81 -5.80 -10.81
C ASN A 14 6.42 -4.44 -10.20
N CYS A 15 5.31 -3.85 -10.65
CA CYS A 15 4.74 -2.66 -10.04
C CYS A 15 4.31 -2.95 -8.60
N ALA A 16 3.66 -4.09 -8.35
CA ALA A 16 3.29 -4.53 -7.01
C ALA A 16 4.51 -4.58 -6.08
N ALA A 17 5.61 -5.23 -6.50
CA ALA A 17 6.83 -5.30 -5.70
C ALA A 17 7.41 -3.91 -5.37
N LYS A 18 7.38 -2.98 -6.34
CA LYS A 18 7.84 -1.59 -6.12
C LYS A 18 6.94 -0.82 -5.16
N ILE A 19 5.63 -1.03 -5.22
CA ILE A 19 4.67 -0.40 -4.29
C ILE A 19 4.92 -0.91 -2.89
N GLU A 20 5.07 -2.23 -2.72
CA GLU A 20 5.39 -2.84 -1.42
C GLU A 20 6.67 -2.26 -0.82
N ASP A 21 7.77 -2.26 -1.59
CA ASP A 21 9.07 -1.76 -1.12
C ASP A 21 9.02 -0.26 -0.79
N GLY A 22 8.31 0.53 -1.59
CA GLY A 22 8.09 1.94 -1.32
C GLY A 22 7.31 2.17 -0.03
N VAL A 23 6.23 1.40 0.19
CA VAL A 23 5.41 1.51 1.41
C VAL A 23 6.18 1.03 2.63
N LYS A 24 6.96 -0.04 2.54
CA LYS A 24 7.84 -0.51 3.62
C LYS A 24 8.83 0.57 4.08
N LYS A 25 9.26 1.46 3.19
CA LYS A 25 10.19 2.56 3.47
C LYS A 25 9.49 3.84 3.95
N ALA A 26 8.15 3.87 3.98
CA ALA A 26 7.42 5.03 4.46
C ALA A 26 7.55 5.17 5.98
N SER A 27 7.65 6.41 6.46
CA SER A 27 7.72 6.71 7.89
C SER A 27 6.46 6.25 8.61
N GLY A 28 6.63 5.59 9.75
CA GLY A 28 5.52 5.05 10.53
C GLY A 28 4.99 3.70 10.08
N VAL A 29 5.63 3.05 9.10
CA VAL A 29 5.33 1.67 8.72
C VAL A 29 6.24 0.73 9.51
N ARG A 30 5.65 -0.16 10.30
CA ARG A 30 6.34 -1.29 10.95
C ARG A 30 6.53 -2.44 9.97
N GLU A 31 5.48 -2.76 9.23
CA GLU A 31 5.50 -3.82 8.23
C GLU A 31 4.55 -3.47 7.08
N ALA A 32 4.89 -3.86 5.86
CA ALA A 32 3.95 -3.82 4.75
C ALA A 32 4.12 -5.06 3.88
N SER A 33 3.05 -5.51 3.24
CA SER A 33 3.05 -6.67 2.35
C SER A 33 1.97 -6.50 1.29
N LEU A 34 2.33 -6.67 0.02
CA LEU A 34 1.41 -6.58 -1.11
C LEU A 34 1.32 -7.92 -1.83
N SER A 35 0.12 -8.50 -1.81
CA SER A 35 -0.18 -9.69 -2.58
C SER A 35 -0.72 -9.28 -3.96
N PHE A 36 0.08 -9.48 -5.01
CA PHE A 36 -0.36 -9.25 -6.40
C PHE A 36 -1.56 -10.13 -6.77
N MET A 37 -1.56 -11.40 -6.36
CA MET A 37 -2.67 -12.34 -6.63
C MET A 37 -4.01 -11.87 -6.07
N THR A 38 -4.02 -11.24 -4.90
CA THR A 38 -5.25 -10.76 -4.26
C THR A 38 -5.46 -9.26 -4.40
N GLN A 39 -4.49 -8.55 -5.00
CA GLN A 39 -4.42 -7.10 -5.11
C GLN A 39 -4.60 -6.39 -3.76
N ARG A 40 -4.05 -6.97 -2.69
CA ARG A 40 -4.19 -6.46 -1.31
C ARG A 40 -2.86 -6.02 -0.74
N LEU A 41 -2.78 -4.74 -0.38
CA LEU A 41 -1.71 -4.16 0.40
C LEU A 41 -2.12 -4.16 1.88
N THR A 42 -1.36 -4.89 2.68
CA THR A 42 -1.49 -4.91 4.14
C THR A 42 -0.38 -4.07 4.73
N ILE A 43 -0.71 -3.15 5.62
CA ILE A 43 0.24 -2.26 6.27
C ILE A 43 0.02 -2.29 7.78
N GLU A 44 1.09 -2.50 8.53
CA GLU A 44 1.13 -2.30 9.96
C GLU A 44 1.76 -0.95 10.23
N ALA A 45 0.93 0.01 10.63
CA ALA A 45 1.36 1.35 11.01
C ALA A 45 1.71 1.41 12.51
N GLU A 46 2.62 2.31 12.86
CA GLU A 46 2.84 2.73 14.24
C GLU A 46 1.60 3.44 14.81
N ASP A 47 1.43 3.38 16.13
CA ASP A 47 0.31 4.00 16.82
C ASP A 47 0.30 5.52 16.59
N GLY A 48 -0.84 6.05 16.11
CA GLY A 48 -1.01 7.47 15.78
C GLY A 48 -0.49 7.89 14.40
N MET A 49 0.09 7.00 13.60
CA MET A 49 0.58 7.30 12.24
C MET A 49 -0.26 6.66 11.11
N GLU A 50 -1.42 6.12 11.43
CA GLU A 50 -2.28 5.38 10.51
C GLU A 50 -2.66 6.20 9.26
N ASP A 51 -3.22 7.40 9.46
CA ASP A 51 -3.62 8.28 8.36
C ASP A 51 -2.43 8.72 7.50
N ALA A 52 -1.30 9.04 8.15
CA ALA A 52 -0.08 9.43 7.46
C ALA A 52 0.47 8.29 6.57
N VAL A 53 0.45 7.07 7.09
CA VAL A 53 0.87 5.86 6.38
C VAL A 53 -0.06 5.55 5.20
N VAL A 54 -1.38 5.65 5.40
CA VAL A 54 -2.37 5.41 4.33
C VAL A 54 -2.19 6.44 3.20
N GLU A 55 -2.01 7.71 3.53
CA GLU A 55 -1.76 8.77 2.55
C GLU A 55 -0.41 8.58 1.82
N ALA A 56 0.64 8.18 2.54
CA ALA A 56 1.92 7.84 1.92
C ALA A 56 1.78 6.66 0.95
N ALA A 57 1.09 5.60 1.37
CA ALA A 57 0.85 4.42 0.54
C ALA A 57 0.03 4.76 -0.70
N ARG A 58 -0.98 5.62 -0.58
CA ARG A 58 -1.77 6.12 -1.71
C ARG A 58 -0.91 6.86 -2.73
N ARG A 59 -0.03 7.76 -2.28
CA ARG A 59 0.89 8.50 -3.16
C ARG A 59 1.86 7.58 -3.89
N ILE A 60 2.42 6.60 -3.17
CA ILE A 60 3.36 5.62 -3.74
C ILE A 60 2.66 4.75 -4.79
N ALA A 61 1.48 4.21 -4.45
CA ALA A 61 0.68 3.41 -5.36
C ALA A 61 0.35 4.20 -6.64
N HIS A 62 -0.19 5.42 -6.50
CA HIS A 62 -0.56 6.25 -7.65
C HIS A 62 0.64 6.66 -8.53
N LYS A 63 1.84 6.81 -7.94
CA LYS A 63 3.06 7.11 -8.71
C LYS A 63 3.51 5.93 -9.58
N ILE A 64 3.28 4.70 -9.13
CA ILE A 64 3.74 3.48 -9.79
C ILE A 64 2.68 2.93 -10.74
N GLU A 65 1.43 2.92 -10.29
CA GLU A 65 0.25 2.60 -11.09
C GLU A 65 -0.81 3.69 -10.89
N PRO A 66 -0.83 4.73 -11.74
CA PRO A 66 -1.82 5.78 -11.65
C PRO A 66 -3.24 5.31 -11.99
N GLU A 67 -3.36 4.21 -12.73
CA GLU A 67 -4.62 3.62 -13.17
C GLU A 67 -5.25 2.68 -12.12
N ALA A 68 -4.49 2.28 -11.09
CA ALA A 68 -5.01 1.40 -10.05
C ALA A 68 -5.92 2.17 -9.08
N GLU A 69 -7.09 1.61 -8.78
CA GLU A 69 -8.02 2.15 -7.79
C GLU A 69 -7.56 1.80 -6.38
N PHE A 70 -7.35 2.83 -5.55
CA PHE A 70 -6.91 2.67 -4.17
C PHE A 70 -8.11 2.68 -3.21
N LYS A 71 -8.39 1.53 -2.59
CA LYS A 71 -9.58 1.34 -1.73
C LYS A 71 -9.21 0.81 -0.36
N VAL A 72 -9.44 1.63 0.67
CA VAL A 72 -9.19 1.24 2.06
C VAL A 72 -10.31 0.31 2.52
N LEU A 73 -9.96 -0.91 2.96
CA LEU A 73 -10.91 -1.91 3.47
C LEU A 73 -11.02 -1.88 5.00
N ARG A 74 -9.90 -1.67 5.70
CA ARG A 74 -9.79 -1.58 7.17
C ARG A 74 -8.63 -0.68 7.56
#